data_AF-A0A2T7L3H8-F1
#
_entry.id   AF-A0A2T7L3H8-F1
#
_cell.length_a   1.000
_cell.length_b   1.000
_cell.length_c   1.000
_cell.angle_alpha   90.00
_cell.angle_beta   90.00
_cell.angle_gamma   90.00
#
_symmetry.space_group_name_H-M   'P 1'
#
loop_
_entity.id
_entity.type
_entity.pdbx_description
1 polymer ?
#
loop_
_entity_poly.entity_id
_entity_poly.type
_entity_poly.pdbx_seq_one_letter_code
_entity_poly.pdbx_strand_id
1 'polypeptide(L)'
;MAMMRLRREDPRLVGSFRLHRRLGAGGMGVVYLGSDRRGQRVALKVIRPDLAEDQEFRSRFAREVSAARRIRGGCTARLVAADLEADRPWFATQYVPGPSLHDKVAEEGPLAAAEVASIGAALSEGLVAVHEAGVVHRDLKPSNILLSPKGPRIIDFGIAWATGASTLTHVGTAVGSPGFLAPEQVRGAAVTPATDVFSLGATLAYAAMADSPFGHGSSEVMLYRVVHEEAQLRGVHDALAPLISACLAKDPEDRPSTLQLSMRLKEIAAREAQGLHESRPPVQRSAQDAERPTGRMADPYADQHTRRAEGPSGSRPQPGRRGAPVRSGPPRTGGSRPQQASRNTTRSGGKSGKRPGTPAGTNGRPGTRSGGRTTSAGRRPANPRLLRQRLVVFVVVTLLVALGIAAAQGCQGPARGLGGTERPGGVSRAQAWTGADSAPGDSGAGPGSASRAGAGSAAPAGPAS
;
A
#
# COMPACT_ATOMS: atom_id res chain seq x y z
N MET A 1 -2.89 1.45 17.56
CA MET A 1 -1.42 1.66 17.78
C MET A 1 -1.02 1.53 19.26
N ALA A 2 -0.25 0.49 19.61
CA ALA A 2 0.35 0.36 20.94
C ALA A 2 1.56 1.30 21.12
N MET A 3 1.50 2.23 22.09
CA MET A 3 2.59 3.18 22.32
C MET A 3 3.80 2.51 23.01
N MET A 4 4.91 2.37 22.30
CA MET A 4 6.12 1.76 22.84
C MET A 4 6.94 2.77 23.67
N ARG A 5 7.62 2.28 24.72
CA ARG A 5 8.66 3.08 25.40
C ARG A 5 9.78 3.39 24.40
N LEU A 6 10.35 4.60 24.50
CA LEU A 6 11.59 4.93 23.80
C LEU A 6 12.71 3.98 24.24
N ARG A 7 13.49 3.49 23.27
CA ARG A 7 14.66 2.65 23.48
C ARG A 7 15.84 3.48 24.01
N ARG A 8 17.03 2.88 24.15
CA ARG A 8 18.22 3.62 24.63
C ARG A 8 18.83 4.47 23.52
N GLU A 9 18.81 3.94 22.31
CA GLU A 9 19.29 4.51 21.05
C GLU A 9 18.33 5.53 20.41
N ASP A 10 17.07 5.58 20.86
CA ASP A 10 16.11 6.56 20.36
C ASP A 10 16.46 7.98 20.90
N PRO A 11 16.45 9.03 20.06
CA PRO A 11 16.73 10.39 20.49
C PRO A 11 15.71 10.89 21.54
N ARG A 12 16.15 11.81 22.42
CA ARG A 12 15.28 12.44 23.43
C ARG A 12 14.74 13.80 22.99
N LEU A 13 15.43 14.43 22.04
CA LEU A 13 15.10 15.72 21.46
C LEU A 13 15.38 15.62 19.95
N VAL A 14 14.46 16.11 19.11
CA VAL A 14 14.67 16.28 17.67
C VAL A 14 14.09 17.65 17.29
N GLY A 15 14.93 18.52 16.72
CA GLY A 15 14.60 19.93 16.58
C GLY A 15 14.21 20.56 17.93
N SER A 16 13.04 21.19 17.98
CA SER A 16 12.47 21.76 19.20
C SER A 16 11.58 20.80 20.02
N PHE A 17 11.43 19.54 19.57
CA PHE A 17 10.46 18.59 20.12
C PHE A 17 11.11 17.55 21.06
N ARG A 18 10.64 17.49 22.31
CA ARG A 18 10.99 16.42 23.25
C ARG A 18 10.20 15.18 22.88
N LEU A 19 10.89 14.04 22.74
CA LEU A 19 10.26 12.76 22.41
C LEU A 19 9.87 12.00 23.68
N HIS A 20 8.68 11.38 23.66
CA HIS A 20 8.07 10.71 24.81
C HIS A 20 7.95 9.20 24.61
N ARG A 21 7.48 8.77 23.43
CA ARG A 21 7.17 7.38 23.09
C ARG A 21 7.42 7.14 21.60
N ARG A 22 7.57 5.87 21.21
CA ARG A 22 7.62 5.45 19.82
C ARG A 22 6.22 4.97 19.39
N LEU A 23 5.73 5.50 18.29
CA LEU A 23 4.41 5.18 17.71
C LEU A 23 4.52 4.05 16.68
N GLY A 24 5.61 4.02 15.91
CA GLY A 24 5.87 2.97 14.92
C GLY A 24 7.27 3.07 14.32
N ALA A 25 7.62 2.10 13.48
CA ALA A 25 8.77 2.18 12.58
C ALA A 25 8.52 1.35 11.34
N GLY A 26 9.10 1.75 10.21
CA GLY A 26 9.00 1.06 8.94
C GLY A 26 10.25 1.30 8.08
N GLY A 27 10.18 0.95 6.79
CA GLY A 27 11.31 1.06 5.86
C GLY A 27 11.98 2.44 5.85
N MET A 28 11.18 3.51 5.94
CA MET A 28 11.67 4.90 5.88
C MET A 28 12.37 5.40 7.14
N GLY A 29 12.01 4.91 8.33
CA GLY A 29 12.18 5.70 9.55
C GLY A 29 11.41 5.22 10.76
N VAL A 30 11.49 6.03 11.82
CA VAL A 30 10.81 5.81 13.10
C VAL A 30 9.89 6.99 13.40
N VAL A 31 8.65 6.71 13.81
CA VAL A 31 7.65 7.72 14.18
C VAL A 31 7.56 7.75 15.71
N TYR A 32 7.67 8.95 16.27
CA TYR A 32 7.65 9.22 17.70
C TYR A 32 6.49 10.13 18.09
N LEU A 33 5.92 9.91 19.27
CA LEU A 33 5.11 10.90 19.96
C LEU A 33 6.06 11.86 20.65
N GLY A 34 6.00 13.14 20.29
CA GLY A 34 6.74 14.21 20.94
C GLY A 34 5.84 15.37 21.37
N SER A 35 6.44 16.37 22.01
CA SER A 35 5.81 17.69 22.19
C SER A 35 6.82 18.82 22.09
N ASP A 36 6.33 20.00 21.71
CA ASP A 36 7.12 21.24 21.77
C ASP A 36 7.23 21.78 23.21
N ARG A 37 7.81 22.99 23.35
CA ARG A 37 7.94 23.70 24.64
C ARG A 37 6.59 24.18 25.23
N ARG A 38 5.53 24.26 24.43
CA ARG A 38 4.17 24.63 24.85
C ARG A 38 3.29 23.43 25.18
N GLY A 39 3.82 22.21 25.05
CA GLY A 39 3.08 20.96 25.28
C GLY A 39 2.23 20.50 24.08
N GLN A 40 2.32 21.15 22.92
CA GLN A 40 1.63 20.73 21.71
C GLN A 40 2.19 19.38 21.25
N ARG A 41 1.34 18.34 21.27
CA ARG A 41 1.72 16.97 20.87
C ARG A 41 1.85 16.84 19.35
N VAL A 42 2.92 16.18 18.92
CA VAL A 42 3.23 15.90 17.51
C VAL A 42 3.53 14.43 17.27
N ALA A 43 3.24 13.95 16.07
CA ALA A 43 3.82 12.73 15.52
C ALA A 43 5.05 13.14 14.68
N LEU A 44 6.25 12.80 15.14
CA LEU A 44 7.51 13.18 14.52
C LEU A 44 8.16 11.97 13.87
N LYS A 45 8.28 11.98 12.55
CA LYS A 45 8.92 10.93 11.74
C LYS A 45 10.35 11.34 11.43
N VAL A 46 11.30 10.56 11.93
CA VAL A 46 12.74 10.73 11.64
C VAL A 46 13.15 9.70 10.60
N ILE A 47 13.75 10.16 9.50
CA ILE A 47 14.24 9.31 8.42
C ILE A 47 15.45 8.48 8.88
N ARG A 48 15.65 7.31 8.27
CA ARG A 48 16.83 6.46 8.46
C ARG A 48 18.07 7.04 7.76
N PRO A 49 19.28 6.89 8.33
CA PRO A 49 20.53 7.37 7.71
C PRO A 49 20.69 6.92 6.26
N ASP A 50 20.48 5.63 5.99
CA ASP A 50 20.63 5.02 4.65
C ASP A 50 19.78 5.68 3.54
N LEU A 51 18.67 6.36 3.89
CA LEU A 51 17.85 7.15 2.95
C LEU A 51 18.17 8.65 3.01
N ALA A 52 18.72 9.12 4.13
CA ALA A 52 19.13 10.51 4.32
C ALA A 52 20.41 10.88 3.54
N GLU A 53 21.22 9.88 3.19
CA GLU A 53 22.43 9.99 2.35
C GLU A 53 22.11 10.08 0.85
N ASP A 54 20.93 9.62 0.42
CA ASP A 54 20.47 9.72 -0.97
C ASP A 54 20.00 11.15 -1.29
N GLN A 55 20.79 11.87 -2.10
CA GLN A 55 20.48 13.24 -2.51
C GLN A 55 19.20 13.35 -3.37
N GLU A 56 18.88 12.32 -4.16
CA GLU A 56 17.68 12.26 -4.97
C GLU A 56 16.44 12.10 -4.08
N PHE A 57 16.53 11.22 -3.07
CA PHE A 57 15.53 11.10 -2.00
C PHE A 57 15.35 12.43 -1.25
N ARG A 58 16.43 13.08 -0.79
CA ARG A 58 16.37 14.37 -0.08
C ARG A 58 15.63 15.43 -0.88
N SER A 59 15.96 15.59 -2.17
CA SER A 59 15.32 16.59 -3.05
C SER A 59 13.82 16.35 -3.21
N ARG A 60 13.42 15.08 -3.42
CA ARG A 60 12.00 14.68 -3.54
C ARG A 60 11.24 14.88 -2.22
N PHE A 61 11.82 14.41 -1.12
CA PHE A 61 11.30 14.57 0.24
C PHE A 61 11.10 16.05 0.59
N ALA A 62 12.07 16.91 0.24
CA ALA A 62 11.96 18.36 0.42
C ALA A 62 10.80 18.98 -0.38
N ARG A 63 10.64 18.62 -1.66
CA ARG A 63 9.54 19.08 -2.52
C ARG A 63 8.18 18.66 -1.97
N GLU A 64 8.03 17.41 -1.55
CA GLU A 64 6.77 16.84 -1.08
C GLU A 64 6.39 17.36 0.31
N VAL A 65 7.34 17.52 1.24
CA VAL A 65 7.11 18.21 2.52
C VAL A 65 6.71 19.67 2.28
N SER A 66 7.34 20.35 1.30
CA SER A 66 7.00 21.75 0.96
C SER A 66 5.61 21.89 0.33
N ALA A 67 5.17 20.91 -0.47
CA ALA A 67 3.81 20.84 -0.97
C ALA A 67 2.81 20.52 0.16
N ALA A 68 3.14 19.60 1.06
CA ALA A 68 2.33 19.28 2.23
C ALA A 68 2.15 20.47 3.20
N ARG A 69 3.11 21.43 3.26
CA ARG A 69 2.95 22.70 3.98
C ARG A 69 1.83 23.59 3.42
N ARG A 70 1.40 23.40 2.16
CA ARG A 70 0.31 24.17 1.53
C ARG A 70 -1.08 23.59 1.81
N ILE A 71 -1.19 22.33 2.23
CA ILE A 71 -2.47 21.73 2.60
C ILE A 71 -3.08 22.50 3.80
N ARG A 72 -4.36 22.86 3.69
CA ARG A 72 -5.12 23.64 4.68
C ARG A 72 -6.47 22.96 4.90
N GLY A 73 -6.82 22.71 6.17
CA GLY A 73 -8.09 22.07 6.52
C GLY A 73 -8.19 20.61 6.07
N GLY A 74 -9.44 20.15 5.92
CA GLY A 74 -9.75 18.78 5.53
C GLY A 74 -9.41 17.71 6.57
N CYS A 75 -9.67 16.45 6.21
CA CYS A 75 -9.42 15.28 7.04
C CYS A 75 -7.96 14.82 7.00
N THR A 76 -6.99 15.74 7.15
CA THR A 76 -5.55 15.43 7.13
C THR A 76 -4.86 15.83 8.44
N ALA A 77 -3.77 15.15 8.79
CA ALA A 77 -2.92 15.55 9.90
C ALA A 77 -1.97 16.69 9.47
N ARG A 78 -2.27 17.92 9.90
CA ARG A 78 -1.51 19.12 9.55
C ARG A 78 -0.01 18.96 9.87
N LEU A 79 0.83 19.32 8.90
CA LEU A 79 2.27 19.49 9.08
C LEU A 79 2.56 20.70 9.99
N VAL A 80 3.30 20.46 11.08
CA VAL A 80 3.64 21.45 12.11
C VAL A 80 5.03 22.02 11.87
N ALA A 81 6.02 21.15 11.64
CA ALA A 81 7.40 21.53 11.39
C ALA A 81 8.10 20.45 10.56
N ALA A 82 9.20 20.82 9.92
CA ALA A 82 10.14 19.88 9.32
C ALA A 82 11.51 20.54 9.20
N ASP A 83 12.55 19.73 9.33
CA ASP A 83 13.93 20.07 9.01
C ASP A 83 14.43 19.02 8.03
N LEU A 84 14.76 19.51 6.85
CA LEU A 84 15.13 18.70 5.69
C LEU A 84 16.65 18.59 5.57
N GLU A 85 17.38 19.52 6.20
CA GLU A 85 18.82 19.64 6.04
C GLU A 85 19.62 18.98 7.16
N ALA A 86 19.03 18.79 8.34
CA ALA A 86 19.61 17.99 9.42
C ALA A 86 20.18 16.64 8.95
N ASP A 87 21.27 16.18 9.59
CA ASP A 87 21.94 14.88 9.37
C ASP A 87 20.95 13.70 9.29
N ARG A 88 19.86 13.81 10.07
CA ARG A 88 18.70 12.94 9.99
C ARG A 88 17.46 13.78 9.70
N PRO A 89 17.04 13.90 8.43
CA PRO A 89 15.85 14.66 8.05
C PRO A 89 14.63 14.18 8.82
N TRP A 90 13.77 15.11 9.20
CA TRP A 90 12.58 14.80 9.99
C TRP A 90 11.43 15.76 9.68
N PHE A 91 10.21 15.27 9.89
CA PHE A 91 9.01 16.09 9.88
C PHE A 91 8.10 15.74 11.04
N ALA A 92 7.30 16.71 11.47
CA ALA A 92 6.39 16.62 12.59
C ALA A 92 4.99 17.06 12.15
N THR A 93 4.02 16.15 12.22
CA THR A 93 2.60 16.46 12.03
C THR A 93 1.89 16.59 13.38
N GLN A 94 0.69 17.16 13.38
CA GLN A 94 -0.17 17.18 14.56
C GLN A 94 -0.44 15.75 15.03
N TYR A 95 -0.23 15.47 16.32
CA TYR A 95 -0.62 14.18 16.88
C TYR A 95 -2.14 14.05 16.89
N VAL A 96 -2.66 13.03 16.19
CA VAL A 96 -4.08 12.69 16.17
C VAL A 96 -4.33 11.55 17.17
N PRO A 97 -5.14 11.77 18.22
CA PRO A 97 -5.55 10.70 19.12
C PRO A 97 -6.68 9.87 18.49
N GLY A 98 -6.48 8.55 18.39
CA GLY A 98 -7.47 7.58 17.92
C GLY A 98 -6.84 6.23 17.58
N PRO A 99 -7.62 5.14 17.48
CA PRO A 99 -7.19 3.92 16.79
C PRO A 99 -7.02 4.20 15.30
N SER A 100 -6.29 3.34 14.59
CA SER A 100 -6.38 3.32 13.13
C SER A 100 -7.66 2.62 12.66
N LEU A 101 -8.10 2.88 11.43
CA LEU A 101 -9.20 2.14 10.81
C LEU A 101 -8.89 0.64 10.74
N HIS A 102 -7.61 0.27 10.54
CA HIS A 102 -7.15 -1.11 10.69
C HIS A 102 -7.37 -1.66 12.10
N ASP A 103 -6.92 -0.94 13.14
CA ASP A 103 -7.09 -1.38 14.54
C ASP A 103 -8.58 -1.58 14.86
N LYS A 104 -9.46 -0.63 14.48
CA LYS A 104 -10.92 -0.72 14.72
C LYS A 104 -11.54 -1.93 14.03
N VAL A 105 -11.26 -2.14 12.74
CA VAL A 105 -11.84 -3.25 11.97
C VAL A 105 -11.31 -4.61 12.46
N ALA A 106 -10.06 -4.67 12.95
CA ALA A 106 -9.50 -5.89 13.55
C ALA A 106 -10.06 -6.22 14.94
N GLU A 107 -10.54 -5.22 15.70
CA GLU A 107 -11.10 -5.38 17.04
C GLU A 107 -12.64 -5.56 17.03
N GLU A 108 -13.34 -4.80 16.19
CA GLU A 108 -14.82 -4.74 16.16
C GLU A 108 -15.43 -5.49 14.96
N GLY A 109 -14.64 -5.84 13.94
CA GLY A 109 -15.11 -6.46 12.69
C GLY A 109 -15.49 -5.45 11.60
N PRO A 110 -16.23 -5.89 10.56
CA PRO A 110 -16.66 -5.03 9.47
C PRO A 110 -17.60 -3.90 9.93
N LEU A 111 -17.45 -2.72 9.35
CA LEU A 111 -18.24 -1.54 9.69
C LEU A 111 -19.54 -1.45 8.87
N ALA A 112 -20.60 -0.91 9.48
CA ALA A 112 -21.89 -0.71 8.81
C ALA A 112 -21.81 0.28 7.65
N ALA A 113 -22.68 0.12 6.65
CA ALA A 113 -22.72 0.94 5.43
C ALA A 113 -22.66 2.46 5.69
N ALA A 114 -23.49 2.98 6.61
CA ALA A 114 -23.52 4.39 6.98
C ALA A 114 -22.17 4.90 7.55
N GLU A 115 -21.47 4.07 8.32
CA GLU A 115 -20.17 4.43 8.91
C GLU A 115 -19.07 4.43 7.85
N VAL A 116 -19.02 3.40 7.00
CA VAL A 116 -18.07 3.34 5.85
C VAL A 116 -18.30 4.51 4.90
N ALA A 117 -19.56 4.84 4.60
CA ALA A 117 -19.92 5.97 3.75
C ALA A 117 -19.50 7.32 4.37
N SER A 118 -19.79 7.53 5.66
CA SER A 118 -19.41 8.74 6.39
C SER A 118 -17.89 8.92 6.47
N ILE A 119 -17.14 7.86 6.80
CA ILE A 119 -15.67 7.86 6.80
C ILE A 119 -15.15 8.18 5.40
N GLY A 120 -15.62 7.48 4.37
CA GLY A 120 -15.18 7.67 3.00
C GLY A 120 -15.48 9.07 2.44
N ALA A 121 -16.64 9.64 2.75
CA ALA A 121 -17.00 11.01 2.37
C ALA A 121 -16.01 12.03 2.95
N ALA A 122 -15.73 11.94 4.25
CA ALA A 122 -14.81 12.81 4.96
C ALA A 122 -13.35 12.63 4.50
N LEU A 123 -12.92 11.40 4.20
CA LEU A 123 -11.61 11.12 3.61
C LEU A 123 -11.49 11.71 2.20
N SER A 124 -12.55 11.63 1.38
CA SER A 124 -12.58 12.17 0.03
C SER A 124 -12.45 13.71 0.03
N GLU A 125 -13.13 14.41 0.95
CA GLU A 125 -12.90 15.85 1.17
C GLU A 125 -11.45 16.15 1.57
N GLY A 126 -10.87 15.31 2.43
CA GLY A 126 -9.46 15.38 2.79
C GLY A 126 -8.54 15.28 1.57
N LEU A 127 -8.83 14.35 0.65
CA LEU A 127 -8.06 14.17 -0.58
C LEU A 127 -8.23 15.32 -1.57
N VAL A 128 -9.42 15.94 -1.69
CA VAL A 128 -9.59 17.15 -2.52
C VAL A 128 -8.58 18.24 -2.11
N ALA A 129 -8.49 18.56 -0.82
CA ALA A 129 -7.53 19.56 -0.31
C ALA A 129 -6.04 19.15 -0.46
N VAL A 130 -5.76 17.85 -0.61
CA VAL A 130 -4.41 17.31 -0.91
C VAL A 130 -4.09 17.48 -2.40
N HIS A 131 -5.05 17.16 -3.26
CA HIS A 131 -4.94 17.22 -4.71
C HIS A 131 -4.86 18.67 -5.22
N GLU A 132 -5.65 19.59 -4.64
CA GLU A 132 -5.55 21.04 -4.88
C GLU A 132 -4.17 21.62 -4.48
N ALA A 133 -3.51 21.04 -3.47
CA ALA A 133 -2.13 21.41 -3.13
C ALA A 133 -1.09 20.85 -4.11
N GLY A 134 -1.48 20.07 -5.13
CA GLY A 134 -0.58 19.39 -6.06
C GLY A 134 0.18 18.23 -5.41
N VAL A 135 -0.42 17.56 -4.43
CA VAL A 135 0.10 16.37 -3.77
C VAL A 135 -0.77 15.17 -4.14
N VAL A 136 -0.19 13.98 -4.19
CA VAL A 136 -0.90 12.68 -4.22
C VAL A 136 -0.42 11.90 -3.00
N HIS A 137 -1.30 11.20 -2.30
CA HIS A 137 -1.00 10.51 -1.04
C HIS A 137 -0.16 9.24 -1.25
N ARG A 138 -0.45 8.44 -2.29
CA ARG A 138 0.30 7.24 -2.77
C ARG A 138 0.39 6.04 -1.81
N ASP A 139 0.15 6.21 -0.51
CA ASP A 139 0.18 5.14 0.49
C ASP A 139 -1.10 5.15 1.35
N LEU A 140 -2.27 5.35 0.74
CA LEU A 140 -3.54 5.38 1.49
C LEU A 140 -3.98 3.94 1.80
N LYS A 141 -4.20 3.64 3.09
CA LYS A 141 -4.55 2.30 3.58
C LYS A 141 -5.19 2.39 4.98
N PRO A 142 -5.88 1.35 5.47
CA PRO A 142 -6.55 1.36 6.78
C PRO A 142 -5.66 1.74 7.98
N SER A 143 -4.35 1.43 7.95
CA SER A 143 -3.41 1.81 9.02
C SER A 143 -2.95 3.28 8.97
N ASN A 144 -3.14 3.95 7.83
CA ASN A 144 -2.83 5.38 7.63
C ASN A 144 -4.07 6.29 7.79
N ILE A 145 -5.19 5.75 8.30
CA ILE A 145 -6.38 6.52 8.67
C ILE A 145 -6.57 6.38 10.18
N LEU A 146 -6.52 7.49 10.91
CA LEU A 146 -6.79 7.53 12.35
C LEU A 146 -8.20 8.05 12.62
N LEU A 147 -8.95 7.31 13.42
CA LEU A 147 -10.33 7.62 13.78
C LEU A 147 -10.35 8.46 15.06
N SER A 148 -10.31 9.78 14.88
CA SER A 148 -10.27 10.71 16.02
C SER A 148 -11.66 11.09 16.51
N PRO A 149 -11.81 11.59 17.76
CA PRO A 149 -13.05 12.18 18.24
C PRO A 149 -13.57 13.39 17.42
N LYS A 150 -12.76 13.90 16.48
CA LYS A 150 -13.11 14.97 15.53
C LYS A 150 -13.25 14.44 14.09
N GLY A 151 -13.63 13.17 13.92
CA GLY A 151 -13.71 12.48 12.63
C GLY A 151 -12.38 11.87 12.16
N PRO A 152 -12.40 11.17 11.01
CA PRO A 152 -11.23 10.48 10.46
C PRO A 152 -10.13 11.46 10.04
N ARG A 153 -8.86 11.02 10.10
CA ARG A 153 -7.70 11.77 9.66
C ARG A 153 -6.72 10.89 8.89
N ILE A 154 -6.42 11.30 7.66
CA ILE A 154 -5.31 10.79 6.86
C ILE A 154 -3.99 11.21 7.53
N ILE A 155 -3.11 10.24 7.78
CA ILE A 155 -1.75 10.42 8.27
C ILE A 155 -0.75 9.84 7.27
N ASP A 156 0.54 10.14 7.47
CA ASP A 156 1.64 9.49 6.75
C ASP A 156 1.44 9.45 5.22
N PHE A 157 1.33 10.67 4.64
CA PHE A 157 1.57 10.89 3.21
C PHE A 157 2.75 10.04 2.76
N GLY A 158 2.60 9.39 1.60
CA GLY A 158 3.57 8.49 1.01
C GLY A 158 4.78 9.22 0.41
N ILE A 159 5.46 10.03 1.22
CA ILE A 159 6.66 10.85 0.94
C ILE A 159 7.90 9.94 0.72
N ALA A 160 7.70 8.85 0.00
CA ALA A 160 8.58 7.69 -0.17
C ALA A 160 8.48 7.12 -1.58
N TRP A 161 7.28 7.18 -2.18
CA TRP A 161 6.94 6.53 -3.45
C TRP A 161 7.43 7.29 -4.69
N ALA A 162 8.39 8.20 -4.52
CA ALA A 162 8.88 9.08 -5.57
C ALA A 162 10.02 8.45 -6.41
N THR A 163 10.13 7.11 -6.47
CA THR A 163 11.03 6.39 -7.38
C THR A 163 10.26 5.80 -8.56
N GLY A 164 10.58 6.26 -9.78
CA GLY A 164 10.29 5.53 -11.02
C GLY A 164 11.22 4.34 -11.25
N ALA A 165 11.94 3.88 -10.21
CA ALA A 165 12.63 2.62 -10.19
C ALA A 165 11.65 1.55 -9.70
N SER A 166 11.51 0.48 -10.48
CA SER A 166 10.59 -0.64 -10.28
C SER A 166 10.32 -0.97 -8.80
N THR A 167 9.03 -1.08 -8.48
CA THR A 167 8.46 -1.62 -7.23
C THR A 167 8.97 -3.02 -6.85
N LEU A 168 9.79 -3.65 -7.70
CA LEU A 168 10.29 -5.01 -7.62
C LEU A 168 11.83 -5.13 -7.46
N THR A 169 12.63 -4.08 -7.76
CA THR A 169 14.08 -4.26 -7.99
C THR A 169 15.01 -4.15 -6.79
N HIS A 170 14.54 -3.78 -5.58
CA HIS A 170 15.36 -3.82 -4.37
C HIS A 170 14.88 -4.88 -3.36
N VAL A 171 15.38 -6.11 -3.57
CA VAL A 171 15.47 -7.19 -2.56
C VAL A 171 14.14 -7.73 -2.03
N GLY A 172 13.22 -8.15 -2.90
CA GLY A 172 12.18 -9.14 -2.58
C GLY A 172 11.19 -8.76 -1.47
N THR A 173 11.13 -7.50 -1.09
CA THR A 173 10.15 -6.94 -0.16
C THR A 173 9.40 -5.84 -0.89
N ALA A 174 8.17 -6.13 -1.31
CA ALA A 174 7.24 -5.06 -1.67
C ALA A 174 7.08 -4.17 -0.43
N VAL A 175 7.58 -2.93 -0.51
CA VAL A 175 7.55 -1.98 0.63
C VAL A 175 6.18 -1.35 0.73
N GLY A 176 5.18 -2.14 1.12
CA GLY A 176 3.80 -1.71 1.21
C GLY A 176 2.85 -2.83 1.64
N SER A 177 1.58 -2.49 1.79
CA SER A 177 0.49 -3.47 1.92
C SER A 177 -0.11 -3.62 0.52
N PRO A 178 0.27 -4.66 -0.26
CA PRO A 178 0.14 -4.64 -1.72
C PRO A 178 -1.30 -4.51 -2.23
N GLY A 179 -2.30 -5.04 -1.48
CA GLY A 179 -3.72 -4.93 -1.84
C GLY A 179 -4.35 -3.53 -1.77
N PHE A 180 -3.57 -2.48 -1.45
CA PHE A 180 -4.01 -1.07 -1.48
C PHE A 180 -3.27 -0.20 -2.51
N LEU A 181 -2.27 -0.74 -3.22
CA LEU A 181 -1.55 -0.03 -4.27
C LEU A 181 -2.38 -0.01 -5.55
N ALA A 182 -2.36 1.10 -6.29
CA ALA A 182 -3.05 1.19 -7.57
C ALA A 182 -2.25 0.50 -8.70
N PRO A 183 -2.91 -0.05 -9.75
CA PRO A 183 -2.24 -0.74 -10.85
C PRO A 183 -1.13 0.07 -11.52
N GLU A 184 -1.31 1.38 -11.69
CA GLU A 184 -0.32 2.29 -12.24
C GLU A 184 0.94 2.42 -11.35
N GLN A 185 0.80 2.36 -10.02
CA GLN A 185 1.96 2.34 -9.12
C GLN A 185 2.76 1.04 -9.27
N VAL A 186 2.06 -0.10 -9.39
CA VAL A 186 2.70 -1.41 -9.59
C VAL A 186 3.44 -1.46 -10.93
N ARG A 187 2.83 -0.91 -11.99
CA ARG A 187 3.42 -0.79 -13.34
C ARG A 187 4.53 0.25 -13.45
N GLY A 188 4.73 1.12 -12.44
CA GLY A 188 5.68 2.24 -12.50
C GLY A 188 5.24 3.37 -13.45
N ALA A 189 3.95 3.47 -13.75
CA ALA A 189 3.37 4.50 -14.60
C ALA A 189 3.13 5.81 -13.81
N ALA A 190 2.66 6.85 -14.51
CA ALA A 190 2.38 8.15 -13.90
C ALA A 190 1.31 8.04 -12.80
N VAL A 191 1.61 8.61 -11.64
CA VAL A 191 0.74 8.61 -10.45
C VAL A 191 -0.05 9.92 -10.39
N THR A 192 -1.37 9.81 -10.28
CA THR A 192 -2.33 10.94 -10.40
C THR A 192 -3.29 10.95 -9.19
N PRO A 193 -4.16 11.96 -9.03
CA PRO A 193 -5.27 11.92 -8.08
C PRO A 193 -6.09 10.62 -8.07
N ALA A 194 -6.27 9.99 -9.23
CA ALA A 194 -7.00 8.72 -9.38
C ALA A 194 -6.30 7.52 -8.70
N THR A 195 -4.99 7.61 -8.45
CA THR A 195 -4.25 6.62 -7.63
C THR A 195 -4.78 6.58 -6.20
N ASP A 196 -5.01 7.75 -5.57
CA ASP A 196 -5.55 7.80 -4.22
C ASP A 196 -7.03 7.34 -4.18
N VAL A 197 -7.78 7.54 -5.26
CA VAL A 197 -9.16 7.03 -5.41
C VAL A 197 -9.18 5.50 -5.36
N PHE A 198 -8.27 4.84 -6.08
CA PHE A 198 -8.13 3.37 -6.02
C PHE A 198 -7.79 2.89 -4.60
N SER A 199 -6.76 3.50 -3.99
CA SER A 199 -6.36 3.15 -2.63
C SER A 199 -7.46 3.42 -1.59
N LEU A 200 -8.27 4.47 -1.77
CA LEU A 200 -9.45 4.72 -0.95
C LEU A 200 -10.54 3.67 -1.18
N GLY A 201 -10.85 3.32 -2.44
CA GLY A 201 -11.78 2.25 -2.79
C GLY A 201 -11.41 0.92 -2.12
N ALA A 202 -10.13 0.53 -2.20
CA ALA A 202 -9.61 -0.67 -1.53
C ALA A 202 -9.73 -0.59 0.00
N THR A 203 -9.54 0.59 0.56
CA THR A 203 -9.65 0.86 2.00
C THR A 203 -11.10 0.82 2.50
N LEU A 204 -12.07 1.32 1.72
CA LEU A 204 -13.50 1.24 2.04
C LEU A 204 -14.03 -0.19 1.87
N ALA A 205 -13.57 -0.92 0.85
CA ALA A 205 -13.86 -2.34 0.71
C ALA A 205 -13.38 -3.13 1.94
N TYR A 206 -12.14 -2.89 2.39
CA TYR A 206 -11.62 -3.49 3.62
C TYR A 206 -12.44 -3.11 4.86
N ALA A 207 -12.85 -1.85 5.01
CA ALA A 207 -13.69 -1.43 6.13
C ALA A 207 -15.06 -2.12 6.13
N ALA A 208 -15.64 -2.40 4.96
CA ALA A 208 -16.93 -3.06 4.81
C ALA A 208 -16.87 -4.60 4.92
N MET A 209 -15.70 -5.23 4.75
CA MET A 209 -15.56 -6.70 4.73
C MET A 209 -14.63 -7.28 5.80
N ALA A 210 -13.80 -6.45 6.44
CA ALA A 210 -12.63 -6.85 7.24
C ALA A 210 -11.54 -7.66 6.48
N ASP A 211 -11.65 -7.78 5.16
CA ASP A 211 -10.71 -8.50 4.27
C ASP A 211 -10.31 -7.62 3.06
N SER A 212 -9.16 -7.90 2.44
CA SER A 212 -8.69 -7.22 1.24
C SER A 212 -9.55 -7.59 0.03
N PRO A 213 -9.95 -6.63 -0.84
CA PRO A 213 -10.66 -6.94 -2.08
C PRO A 213 -9.82 -7.72 -3.10
N PHE A 214 -8.52 -7.94 -2.86
CA PHE A 214 -7.66 -8.81 -3.68
C PHE A 214 -7.25 -10.10 -2.92
N GLY A 215 -7.90 -10.37 -1.78
CA GLY A 215 -7.69 -11.55 -0.95
C GLY A 215 -6.30 -11.58 -0.30
N HIS A 216 -5.75 -12.79 -0.19
CA HIS A 216 -4.48 -13.07 0.49
C HIS A 216 -3.48 -13.79 -0.43
N GLY A 217 -2.18 -13.62 -0.17
CA GLY A 217 -1.09 -14.26 -0.91
C GLY A 217 0.29 -13.71 -0.54
N SER A 218 1.32 -14.15 -1.25
CA SER A 218 2.63 -13.46 -1.22
C SER A 218 2.51 -12.08 -1.87
N SER A 219 3.52 -11.22 -1.67
CA SER A 219 3.49 -9.86 -2.21
C SER A 219 3.33 -9.84 -3.73
N GLU A 220 4.01 -10.77 -4.42
CA GLU A 220 4.00 -10.92 -5.87
C GLU A 220 2.61 -11.33 -6.38
N VAL A 221 1.96 -12.28 -5.69
CA VAL A 221 0.58 -12.69 -5.99
C VAL A 221 -0.38 -11.52 -5.81
N MET A 222 -0.27 -10.78 -4.70
CA MET A 222 -1.14 -9.64 -4.43
C MET A 222 -0.96 -8.52 -5.46
N LEU A 223 0.27 -8.20 -5.86
CA LEU A 223 0.57 -7.23 -6.91
C LEU A 223 0.05 -7.71 -8.28
N TYR A 224 0.17 -9.00 -8.60
CA TYR A 224 -0.42 -9.58 -9.82
C TYR A 224 -1.94 -9.39 -9.85
N ARG A 225 -2.64 -9.69 -8.76
CA ARG A 225 -4.10 -9.53 -8.65
C ARG A 225 -4.54 -8.08 -8.80
N VAL A 226 -3.88 -7.16 -8.09
CA VAL A 226 -4.15 -5.72 -8.23
C VAL A 226 -4.13 -5.28 -9.69
N VAL A 227 -3.15 -5.79 -10.47
CA VAL A 227 -2.95 -5.40 -11.87
C VAL A 227 -3.88 -6.13 -12.86
N HIS A 228 -4.29 -7.39 -12.60
CA HIS A 228 -4.94 -8.25 -13.60
C HIS A 228 -6.28 -8.91 -13.17
N GLU A 229 -6.59 -9.02 -11.88
CA GLU A 229 -7.81 -9.67 -11.38
C GLU A 229 -8.83 -8.63 -10.88
N GLU A 230 -10.13 -8.92 -11.07
CA GLU A 230 -11.20 -8.07 -10.55
C GLU A 230 -11.27 -8.07 -9.02
N ALA A 231 -11.77 -6.97 -8.46
CA ALA A 231 -11.95 -6.82 -7.03
C ALA A 231 -13.07 -7.73 -6.50
N GLN A 232 -12.77 -8.50 -5.45
CA GLN A 232 -13.71 -9.38 -4.78
C GLN A 232 -14.51 -8.58 -3.74
N LEU A 233 -15.69 -8.11 -4.12
CA LEU A 233 -16.55 -7.25 -3.27
C LEU A 233 -17.69 -8.02 -2.56
N ARG A 234 -17.56 -9.35 -2.41
CA ARG A 234 -18.55 -10.17 -1.69
C ARG A 234 -18.50 -9.85 -0.20
N GLY A 235 -19.54 -9.19 0.31
CA GLY A 235 -19.60 -8.70 1.69
C GLY A 235 -19.56 -7.17 1.80
N VAL A 236 -19.26 -6.45 0.71
CA VAL A 236 -19.53 -5.01 0.64
C VAL A 236 -21.04 -4.81 0.55
N HIS A 237 -21.58 -3.90 1.36
CA HIS A 237 -22.98 -3.50 1.35
C HIS A 237 -23.42 -3.02 -0.04
N ASP A 238 -24.61 -3.40 -0.50
CA ASP A 238 -25.13 -3.11 -1.86
C ASP A 238 -25.14 -1.61 -2.19
N ALA A 239 -25.42 -0.74 -1.22
CA ALA A 239 -25.39 0.71 -1.39
C ALA A 239 -23.99 1.28 -1.70
N LEU A 240 -22.92 0.56 -1.33
CA LEU A 240 -21.52 0.97 -1.52
C LEU A 240 -20.84 0.23 -2.68
N ALA A 241 -21.26 -1.01 -2.98
CA ALA A 241 -20.55 -1.89 -3.91
C ALA A 241 -20.34 -1.30 -5.32
N PRO A 242 -21.33 -0.64 -5.98
CA PRO A 242 -21.12 -0.05 -7.30
C PRO A 242 -20.08 1.07 -7.30
N LEU A 243 -20.08 1.92 -6.26
CA LEU A 243 -19.15 3.05 -6.14
C LEU A 243 -17.73 2.58 -5.80
N ILE A 244 -17.60 1.59 -4.92
CA ILE A 244 -16.32 0.96 -4.59
C ILE A 244 -15.75 0.23 -5.82
N SER A 245 -16.59 -0.44 -6.61
CA SER A 245 -16.19 -1.04 -7.89
C SER A 245 -15.62 -0.01 -8.86
N ALA A 246 -16.32 1.13 -9.05
CA ALA A 246 -15.84 2.22 -9.90
C ALA A 246 -14.50 2.82 -9.42
N CYS A 247 -14.28 2.93 -8.11
CA CYS A 247 -12.97 3.35 -7.57
C CYS A 247 -11.85 2.35 -7.87
N LEU A 248 -12.16 1.06 -8.00
CA LEU A 248 -11.21 -0.04 -8.21
C LEU A 248 -10.97 -0.39 -9.68
N ALA A 249 -11.47 0.42 -10.61
CA ALA A 249 -11.23 0.28 -12.05
C ALA A 249 -9.72 0.27 -12.38
N LYS A 250 -9.32 -0.57 -13.33
CA LYS A 250 -7.90 -0.80 -13.66
C LYS A 250 -7.27 0.38 -14.39
N ASP A 251 -8.05 1.05 -15.24
CA ASP A 251 -7.67 2.33 -15.83
C ASP A 251 -7.90 3.46 -14.80
N PRO A 252 -6.95 4.39 -14.61
CA PRO A 252 -7.17 5.60 -13.80
C PRO A 252 -8.30 6.50 -14.29
N GLU A 253 -8.56 6.56 -15.60
CA GLU A 253 -9.55 7.49 -16.18
C GLU A 253 -11.01 7.01 -16.01
N ASP A 254 -11.22 5.72 -15.79
CA ASP A 254 -12.54 5.13 -15.48
C ASP A 254 -13.00 5.43 -14.03
N ARG A 255 -12.12 5.97 -13.19
CA ARG A 255 -12.38 6.18 -11.75
C ARG A 255 -13.08 7.52 -11.50
N PRO A 256 -14.01 7.62 -10.52
CA PRO A 256 -14.61 8.89 -10.16
C PRO A 256 -13.57 9.86 -9.59
N SER A 257 -13.73 11.16 -9.85
CA SER A 257 -12.94 12.18 -9.15
C SER A 257 -13.20 12.15 -7.64
N THR A 258 -12.24 12.63 -6.84
CA THR A 258 -12.39 12.72 -5.37
C THR A 258 -13.57 13.58 -4.93
N LEU A 259 -13.91 14.61 -5.72
CA LEU A 259 -15.08 15.44 -5.48
C LEU A 259 -16.40 14.68 -5.73
N GLN A 260 -16.52 13.97 -6.86
CA GLN A 260 -17.68 13.11 -7.13
C GLN A 260 -17.83 12.02 -6.06
N LEU A 261 -16.72 11.37 -5.68
CA LEU A 261 -16.69 10.35 -4.64
C LEU A 261 -17.18 10.89 -3.29
N SER A 262 -16.74 12.09 -2.90
CA SER A 262 -17.23 12.77 -1.68
C SER A 262 -18.74 13.01 -1.72
N MET A 263 -19.28 13.53 -2.82
CA MET A 263 -20.73 13.78 -2.94
C MET A 263 -21.54 12.48 -2.86
N ARG A 264 -21.16 11.45 -3.63
CA ARG A 264 -21.87 10.17 -3.64
C ARG A 264 -21.83 9.46 -2.28
N LEU A 265 -20.69 9.51 -1.57
CA LEU A 265 -20.59 8.91 -0.24
C LEU A 265 -21.43 9.67 0.81
N LYS A 266 -21.63 10.99 0.68
CA LYS A 266 -22.59 11.75 1.52
C LYS A 266 -24.03 11.34 1.25
N GLU A 267 -24.42 11.19 -0.02
CA GLU A 267 -25.75 10.71 -0.41
C GLU A 267 -26.05 9.34 0.20
N ILE A 268 -25.10 8.40 0.10
CA ILE A 268 -25.20 7.06 0.69
C ILE A 268 -25.27 7.15 2.22
N ALA A 269 -24.36 7.88 2.87
CA ALA A 269 -24.35 8.02 4.33
C ALA A 269 -25.68 8.57 4.88
N ALA A 270 -26.29 9.54 4.20
CA ALA A 270 -27.58 10.11 4.58
C ALA A 270 -28.74 9.10 4.43
N ARG A 271 -28.81 8.37 3.31
CA ARG A 271 -29.85 7.35 3.06
C ARG A 271 -29.77 6.19 4.06
N GLU A 272 -28.57 5.65 4.26
CA GLU A 272 -28.31 4.53 5.18
C GLU A 272 -28.58 4.92 6.64
N ALA A 273 -28.20 6.14 7.06
CA ALA A 273 -28.51 6.64 8.40
C ALA A 273 -30.01 6.87 8.66
N GLN A 274 -30.81 7.06 7.61
CA GLN A 274 -32.26 7.20 7.69
C GLN A 274 -32.99 5.85 7.58
N GLY A 275 -32.28 4.73 7.42
CA GLY A 275 -32.88 3.42 7.15
C GLY A 275 -33.63 3.35 5.82
N LEU A 276 -33.39 4.31 4.91
CA LEU A 276 -34.01 4.38 3.59
C LEU A 276 -33.33 3.42 2.61
N HIS A 277 -33.39 2.13 2.93
CA HIS A 277 -33.40 1.15 1.85
C HIS A 277 -34.67 1.40 1.04
N GLU A 278 -34.50 1.75 -0.23
CA GLU A 278 -35.58 1.62 -1.20
C GLU A 278 -35.97 0.14 -1.21
N SER A 279 -37.06 -0.17 -0.48
CA SER A 279 -37.87 -1.35 -0.71
C SER A 279 -38.28 -1.30 -2.18
N ARG A 280 -37.43 -1.86 -3.04
CA ARG A 280 -37.64 -1.95 -4.48
C ARG A 280 -39.06 -2.46 -4.64
N PRO A 281 -40.01 -1.65 -5.14
CA PRO A 281 -41.39 -2.09 -5.23
C PRO A 281 -41.35 -3.40 -6.00
N PRO A 282 -42.03 -4.46 -5.51
CA PRO A 282 -41.97 -5.75 -6.17
C PRO A 282 -42.38 -5.48 -7.60
N VAL A 283 -41.47 -5.78 -8.54
CA VAL A 283 -41.74 -5.62 -9.96
C VAL A 283 -42.97 -6.47 -10.19
N GLN A 284 -44.12 -5.82 -10.38
CA GLN A 284 -45.35 -6.50 -10.74
C GLN A 284 -45.04 -7.14 -12.08
N ARG A 285 -44.70 -8.43 -12.05
CA ARG A 285 -44.80 -9.28 -13.22
C ARG A 285 -46.27 -9.23 -13.58
N SER A 286 -46.58 -8.37 -14.56
CA SER A 286 -47.88 -8.27 -15.18
C SER A 286 -48.36 -9.70 -15.49
N ALA A 287 -49.54 -10.04 -15.00
CA ALA A 287 -50.13 -11.36 -15.16
C ALA A 287 -50.66 -11.56 -16.60
N GLN A 288 -49.80 -11.36 -17.58
CA GLN A 288 -50.07 -11.40 -19.02
C GLN A 288 -49.03 -12.21 -19.81
N ASP A 289 -47.91 -12.63 -19.21
CA ASP A 289 -47.02 -13.66 -19.76
C ASP A 289 -47.39 -15.08 -19.28
N ALA A 290 -48.48 -15.23 -18.54
CA ALA A 290 -48.95 -16.50 -17.97
C ALA A 290 -49.85 -17.32 -18.93
N GLU A 291 -49.75 -17.11 -20.25
CA GLU A 291 -50.55 -17.84 -21.24
C GLU A 291 -49.80 -18.10 -22.57
N ARG A 292 -48.68 -18.83 -22.48
CA ARG A 292 -48.11 -19.56 -23.62
C ARG A 292 -47.97 -21.04 -23.27
N PRO A 293 -48.72 -21.96 -23.92
CA PRO A 293 -48.68 -23.38 -23.60
C PRO A 293 -47.40 -24.03 -24.16
N THR A 294 -46.38 -24.18 -23.32
CA THR A 294 -45.23 -25.04 -23.65
C THR A 294 -45.62 -26.50 -23.51
N GLY A 295 -45.73 -27.20 -24.64
CA GLY A 295 -46.12 -28.61 -24.70
C GLY A 295 -45.22 -29.52 -23.87
N ARG A 296 -45.85 -30.31 -22.98
CA ARG A 296 -45.20 -31.31 -22.15
C ARG A 296 -45.06 -32.63 -22.93
N MET A 297 -43.95 -32.81 -23.63
CA MET A 297 -43.50 -34.15 -24.01
C MET A 297 -42.61 -34.71 -22.91
N ALA A 298 -43.13 -35.71 -22.20
CA ALA A 298 -42.34 -36.61 -21.37
C ALA A 298 -42.44 -37.99 -22.03
N ASP A 299 -41.31 -38.56 -22.43
CA ASP A 299 -41.24 -39.96 -22.83
C ASP A 299 -40.34 -40.74 -21.86
N PRO A 300 -40.79 -41.91 -21.37
CA PRO A 300 -39.98 -42.79 -20.54
C PRO A 300 -39.15 -43.74 -21.42
N TYR A 301 -38.02 -44.21 -20.90
CA TYR A 301 -37.37 -45.40 -21.45
C TYR A 301 -37.14 -46.42 -20.35
N ALA A 302 -37.64 -47.63 -20.56
CA ALA A 302 -37.52 -48.78 -19.67
C ALA A 302 -36.81 -49.95 -20.38
N ASP A 303 -36.24 -50.85 -19.60
CA ASP A 303 -35.38 -51.96 -20.03
C ASP A 303 -35.99 -52.95 -21.03
N GLN A 304 -35.10 -53.62 -21.78
CA GLN A 304 -34.97 -55.09 -21.93
C GLN A 304 -33.99 -55.41 -23.10
N HIS A 305 -33.24 -56.52 -23.20
CA HIS A 305 -33.11 -57.75 -22.39
C HIS A 305 -31.84 -58.53 -22.82
N THR A 306 -31.08 -59.18 -21.92
CA THR A 306 -30.45 -60.51 -22.16
C THR A 306 -30.10 -61.25 -20.85
N ARG A 307 -31.05 -62.09 -20.41
CA ARG A 307 -30.99 -63.48 -19.85
C ARG A 307 -29.60 -64.17 -19.74
N ARG A 308 -29.29 -65.12 -18.81
CA ARG A 308 -30.09 -65.88 -17.78
C ARG A 308 -29.20 -66.86 -16.94
N ALA A 309 -29.69 -67.29 -15.76
CA ALA A 309 -29.32 -68.48 -14.92
C ALA A 309 -27.98 -68.45 -14.12
N GLU A 310 -27.80 -69.05 -12.93
CA GLU A 310 -28.64 -69.87 -12.00
C GLU A 310 -28.09 -69.80 -10.53
N GLY A 311 -28.83 -70.25 -9.49
CA GLY A 311 -28.42 -70.27 -8.05
C GLY A 311 -28.21 -71.69 -7.48
N PRO A 312 -28.42 -72.02 -6.17
CA PRO A 312 -28.61 -71.21 -4.94
C PRO A 312 -27.93 -71.76 -3.63
N SER A 313 -28.30 -71.21 -2.45
CA SER A 313 -28.29 -71.82 -1.08
C SER A 313 -27.04 -71.80 -0.15
N GLY A 314 -27.25 -71.54 1.17
CA GLY A 314 -26.51 -72.25 2.24
C GLY A 314 -25.95 -71.52 3.50
N SER A 315 -26.78 -71.31 4.54
CA SER A 315 -26.46 -71.37 6.00
C SER A 315 -25.43 -70.45 6.74
N ARG A 316 -25.82 -70.10 7.98
CA ARG A 316 -25.09 -69.42 9.09
C ARG A 316 -24.21 -70.43 9.87
N PRO A 317 -23.20 -70.04 10.71
CA PRO A 317 -23.49 -69.59 12.09
C PRO A 317 -22.48 -68.56 12.71
N GLN A 318 -22.69 -68.22 13.99
CA GLN A 318 -21.86 -67.43 14.95
C GLN A 318 -21.77 -68.26 16.27
N PRO A 319 -21.11 -67.82 17.37
CA PRO A 319 -19.86 -67.06 17.60
C PRO A 319 -18.89 -67.77 18.62
N GLY A 320 -17.65 -67.27 18.87
CA GLY A 320 -16.77 -67.90 19.89
C GLY A 320 -15.48 -67.18 20.32
N ARG A 321 -15.27 -67.04 21.64
CA ARG A 321 -14.20 -66.31 22.38
C ARG A 321 -12.78 -66.94 22.43
N ARG A 322 -11.78 -66.06 22.67
CA ARG A 322 -10.52 -66.20 23.47
C ARG A 322 -9.35 -67.07 22.96
N GLY A 323 -8.13 -66.53 23.09
CA GLY A 323 -6.86 -67.31 23.14
C GLY A 323 -5.60 -66.52 22.71
N ALA A 324 -4.58 -66.50 23.57
CA ALA A 324 -3.18 -66.10 23.29
C ALA A 324 -2.26 -67.09 24.06
N PRO A 325 -0.91 -66.98 24.14
CA PRO A 325 0.12 -66.22 23.40
C PRO A 325 1.33 -67.12 22.97
N VAL A 326 2.51 -66.53 22.68
CA VAL A 326 3.94 -66.99 22.82
C VAL A 326 4.78 -66.31 21.72
N ARG A 327 5.92 -65.59 21.86
CA ARG A 327 7.01 -65.34 22.86
C ARG A 327 8.36 -65.99 22.47
N SER A 328 9.39 -65.17 22.20
CA SER A 328 10.76 -65.30 22.75
C SER A 328 11.65 -64.06 22.47
N GLY A 329 12.51 -63.70 23.43
CA GLY A 329 13.56 -62.64 23.35
C GLY A 329 14.97 -63.27 23.44
N PRO A 330 15.99 -62.73 24.19
CA PRO A 330 15.93 -61.70 25.25
C PRO A 330 17.18 -60.71 25.25
N PRO A 331 17.82 -60.24 26.37
CA PRO A 331 17.77 -58.80 26.76
C PRO A 331 19.07 -58.13 27.32
N ARG A 332 19.00 -56.89 27.85
CA ARG A 332 19.65 -56.42 29.12
C ARG A 332 19.24 -55.00 29.61
N THR A 333 18.62 -54.94 30.81
CA THR A 333 18.88 -54.08 32.03
C THR A 333 19.39 -52.62 31.92
N GLY A 334 18.92 -51.61 32.68
CA GLY A 334 17.81 -51.48 33.66
C GLY A 334 17.87 -50.21 34.59
N GLY A 335 16.71 -49.75 35.11
CA GLY A 335 16.47 -49.03 36.41
C GLY A 335 16.84 -47.53 36.57
N SER A 336 16.21 -46.66 37.40
CA SER A 336 14.99 -46.70 38.25
C SER A 336 14.51 -45.26 38.64
N ARG A 337 13.29 -45.11 39.20
CA ARG A 337 12.58 -43.86 39.66
C ARG A 337 12.13 -44.06 41.16
N PRO A 338 11.26 -43.27 41.85
CA PRO A 338 10.96 -41.80 41.94
C PRO A 338 10.75 -41.29 43.43
N GLN A 339 10.03 -40.15 43.63
CA GLN A 339 9.20 -39.75 44.82
C GLN A 339 9.92 -39.25 46.12
N GLN A 340 9.34 -38.43 47.04
CA GLN A 340 8.16 -37.53 47.06
C GLN A 340 8.29 -36.43 48.17
N ALA A 341 7.28 -35.56 48.30
CA ALA A 341 7.08 -34.41 49.21
C ALA A 341 7.48 -34.50 50.71
N SER A 342 7.80 -33.37 51.36
CA SER A 342 6.90 -32.66 52.31
C SER A 342 7.57 -31.43 52.99
N ARG A 343 6.75 -30.60 53.67
CA ARG A 343 7.14 -29.41 54.48
C ARG A 343 7.51 -29.81 55.92
N ASN A 344 8.46 -29.13 56.58
CA ASN A 344 8.14 -28.19 57.69
C ASN A 344 9.36 -27.59 58.47
N THR A 345 9.08 -26.45 59.11
CA THR A 345 9.58 -25.94 60.42
C THR A 345 11.04 -25.48 60.66
N THR A 346 11.14 -24.15 60.81
CA THR A 346 11.70 -23.38 61.97
C THR A 346 13.19 -23.04 62.16
N ARG A 347 13.36 -21.74 62.49
CA ARG A 347 14.27 -21.09 63.47
C ARG A 347 15.75 -20.81 63.12
N SER A 348 15.98 -19.49 62.90
CA SER A 348 16.63 -18.59 63.88
C SER A 348 18.09 -18.16 63.66
N GLY A 349 18.27 -16.83 63.59
CA GLY A 349 19.54 -16.12 63.87
C GLY A 349 20.40 -15.82 62.63
N GLY A 350 20.90 -14.60 62.40
CA GLY A 350 20.66 -13.32 63.07
C GLY A 350 21.84 -12.36 62.94
N LYS A 351 21.57 -11.04 62.79
CA LYS A 351 22.51 -9.89 62.93
C LYS A 351 23.63 -9.80 61.85
N SER A 352 23.64 -8.79 60.97
CA SER A 352 24.13 -7.39 61.15
C SER A 352 25.64 -7.29 61.50
N GLY A 353 26.49 -6.48 60.85
CA GLY A 353 26.31 -5.53 59.74
C GLY A 353 27.52 -4.58 59.62
N LYS A 354 27.42 -3.54 58.77
CA LYS A 354 28.29 -2.34 58.65
C LYS A 354 29.76 -2.48 58.16
N ARG A 355 29.98 -1.90 56.96
CA ARG A 355 31.15 -1.07 56.52
C ARG A 355 31.29 0.21 57.41
N PRO A 356 32.33 1.09 57.30
CA PRO A 356 33.28 1.30 56.19
C PRO A 356 34.77 1.55 56.58
N GLY A 357 35.63 1.85 55.60
CA GLY A 357 36.98 2.42 55.83
C GLY A 357 37.82 2.58 54.55
N THR A 358 38.30 3.79 54.26
CA THR A 358 39.24 4.14 53.16
C THR A 358 40.69 4.12 53.65
N PRO A 359 41.71 4.16 52.76
CA PRO A 359 42.49 5.42 52.67
C PRO A 359 43.01 5.79 51.26
N ALA A 360 43.60 6.99 51.16
CA ALA A 360 44.39 7.52 50.03
C ALA A 360 45.78 6.82 49.92
N GLY A 361 46.65 6.99 48.93
CA GLY A 361 46.66 7.79 47.69
C GLY A 361 48.10 8.25 47.36
N THR A 362 48.57 8.13 46.11
CA THR A 362 49.93 8.55 45.68
C THR A 362 50.00 8.94 44.19
N ASN A 363 50.97 9.80 43.84
CA ASN A 363 51.18 10.39 42.50
C ASN A 363 52.06 9.53 41.57
N GLY A 364 51.86 9.64 40.25
CA GLY A 364 52.77 9.13 39.21
C GLY A 364 52.35 9.54 37.79
N ARG A 365 53.25 10.19 37.03
CA ARG A 365 53.03 10.67 35.64
C ARG A 365 53.54 9.63 34.59
N PRO A 366 53.36 9.82 33.27
CA PRO A 366 52.98 8.73 32.37
C PRO A 366 54.15 7.94 31.76
N GLY A 367 53.90 6.66 31.47
CA GLY A 367 54.78 5.79 30.69
C GLY A 367 54.12 5.29 29.41
N THR A 368 54.70 5.60 28.26
CA THR A 368 54.34 5.06 26.95
C THR A 368 54.72 3.58 26.82
N ARG A 369 53.82 2.71 26.34
CA ARG A 369 54.20 1.60 25.43
C ARG A 369 53.03 0.97 24.67
N SER A 370 53.38 0.49 23.48
CA SER A 370 52.52 -0.17 22.49
C SER A 370 51.94 -1.51 22.98
N GLY A 371 50.78 -1.89 22.46
CA GLY A 371 50.09 -3.15 22.78
C GLY A 371 48.82 -3.35 21.94
N GLY A 372 48.97 -3.46 20.61
CA GLY A 372 47.83 -3.66 19.72
C GLY A 372 47.20 -5.05 19.81
N ARG A 373 45.87 -5.13 19.75
CA ARG A 373 45.14 -6.36 19.35
C ARG A 373 43.78 -6.02 18.73
N THR A 374 43.78 -5.92 17.40
CA THR A 374 42.57 -5.85 16.58
C THR A 374 41.87 -7.21 16.54
N THR A 375 40.66 -7.31 17.09
CA THR A 375 39.81 -8.50 16.90
C THR A 375 39.01 -8.37 15.60
N SER A 376 39.62 -8.77 14.49
CA SER A 376 38.93 -8.94 13.21
C SER A 376 37.95 -10.12 13.28
N ALA A 377 36.65 -9.85 13.27
CA ALA A 377 35.63 -10.90 13.16
C ALA A 377 35.70 -11.54 11.76
N GLY A 378 36.11 -12.80 11.69
CA GLY A 378 36.33 -13.51 10.42
C GLY A 378 35.04 -13.71 9.62
N ARG A 379 34.97 -13.12 8.43
CA ARG A 379 33.99 -13.52 7.41
C ARG A 379 34.29 -14.95 6.95
N ARG A 380 33.29 -15.82 6.98
CA ARG A 380 33.38 -17.17 6.38
C ARG A 380 33.72 -17.05 4.88
N PRO A 381 34.65 -17.84 4.33
CA PRO A 381 34.93 -17.82 2.90
C PRO A 381 33.71 -18.31 2.10
N ALA A 382 33.32 -17.56 1.08
CA ALA A 382 32.22 -17.94 0.20
C ALA A 382 32.60 -19.17 -0.63
N ASN A 383 31.71 -20.14 -0.72
CA ASN A 383 31.97 -21.43 -1.37
C ASN A 383 32.14 -21.23 -2.90
N PRO A 384 33.36 -21.38 -3.48
CA PRO A 384 33.62 -20.98 -4.87
C PRO A 384 32.85 -21.84 -5.89
N ARG A 385 32.45 -23.05 -5.50
CA ARG A 385 31.59 -23.94 -6.29
C ARG A 385 30.20 -23.34 -6.55
N LEU A 386 29.59 -22.71 -5.55
CA LEU A 386 28.27 -22.06 -5.69
C LEU A 386 28.36 -20.79 -6.56
N LEU A 387 29.47 -20.06 -6.52
CA LEU A 387 29.69 -18.89 -7.37
C LEU A 387 29.82 -19.30 -8.85
N ARG A 388 30.61 -20.35 -9.13
CA ARG A 388 30.71 -20.93 -10.48
C ARG A 388 29.38 -21.49 -10.97
N GLN A 389 28.62 -22.18 -10.12
CA GLN A 389 27.31 -22.71 -10.50
C GLN A 389 26.30 -21.59 -10.83
N ARG A 390 26.31 -20.49 -10.07
CA ARG A 390 25.51 -19.29 -10.38
C ARG A 390 25.95 -18.60 -11.69
N LEU A 391 27.26 -18.51 -11.93
CA LEU A 391 27.79 -17.95 -13.18
C LEU A 391 27.37 -18.80 -14.40
N VAL A 392 27.47 -20.14 -14.30
CA VAL A 392 27.05 -21.06 -15.36
C VAL A 392 25.55 -20.93 -15.64
N VAL A 393 24.70 -20.92 -14.60
CA VAL A 393 23.25 -20.73 -14.78
C VAL A 393 22.95 -19.37 -15.42
N PHE A 394 23.62 -18.29 -15.00
CA PHE A 394 23.47 -16.98 -15.61
C PHE A 394 23.82 -17.00 -17.10
N VAL A 395 25.01 -17.50 -17.47
CA VAL A 395 25.47 -17.58 -18.87
C VAL A 395 24.52 -18.44 -19.72
N VAL A 396 24.05 -19.58 -19.22
CA VAL A 396 23.09 -20.45 -19.92
C VAL A 396 21.75 -19.74 -20.15
N VAL A 397 21.20 -19.06 -19.13
CA VAL A 397 19.94 -18.32 -19.27
C VAL A 397 20.10 -17.15 -20.25
N THR A 398 21.20 -16.39 -20.18
CA THR A 398 21.46 -15.30 -21.14
C THR A 398 21.58 -15.81 -22.58
N LEU A 399 22.25 -16.95 -22.80
CA LEU A 399 22.34 -17.58 -24.12
C LEU A 399 20.96 -18.05 -24.63
N LEU A 400 20.14 -18.67 -23.79
CA LEU A 400 18.79 -19.11 -24.18
C LEU A 400 17.88 -17.92 -24.52
N VAL A 401 17.94 -16.82 -23.77
CA VAL A 401 17.20 -15.58 -24.06
C VAL A 401 17.67 -14.96 -25.37
N ALA A 402 18.99 -14.87 -25.60
CA ALA A 402 19.55 -14.36 -26.85
C ALA A 402 19.14 -15.22 -28.07
N LEU A 403 19.15 -16.55 -27.92
CA LEU A 403 18.71 -17.47 -28.97
C LEU A 403 17.20 -17.34 -29.25
N GLY A 404 16.38 -17.15 -28.21
CA GLY A 404 14.94 -16.91 -28.35
C GLY A 404 14.61 -15.60 -29.07
N ILE A 405 15.34 -14.52 -28.76
CA ILE A 405 15.23 -13.23 -29.47
C ILE A 405 15.67 -13.39 -30.94
N ALA A 406 16.80 -14.06 -31.19
CA ALA A 406 17.29 -14.31 -32.54
C ALA A 406 16.32 -15.17 -33.37
N ALA A 407 15.67 -16.18 -32.77
CA ALA A 407 14.63 -16.96 -33.43
C ALA A 407 13.37 -16.14 -33.73
N ALA A 408 12.91 -15.31 -32.77
CA ALA A 408 11.76 -14.43 -32.97
C ALA A 408 12.00 -13.39 -34.08
N GLN A 409 13.21 -12.85 -34.18
CA GLN A 409 13.61 -11.92 -35.24
C GLN A 409 13.88 -12.64 -36.58
N GLY A 410 14.44 -13.86 -36.56
CA GLY A 410 14.68 -14.69 -37.75
C GLY A 410 13.38 -15.15 -38.45
N CYS A 411 12.29 -15.31 -37.69
CA CYS A 411 10.96 -15.57 -38.25
C CYS A 411 10.32 -14.34 -38.93
N GLN A 412 10.94 -13.16 -38.86
CA GLN A 412 10.52 -11.94 -39.57
C GLN A 412 11.50 -11.58 -40.70
N GLY A 413 11.89 -12.57 -41.50
CA GLY A 413 12.56 -12.36 -42.78
C GLY A 413 11.67 -11.63 -43.80
N PRO A 414 12.23 -10.83 -44.71
CA PRO A 414 11.45 -9.91 -45.55
C PRO A 414 10.70 -10.61 -46.68
N ALA A 415 9.38 -10.48 -46.68
CA ALA A 415 8.53 -10.82 -47.83
C ALA A 415 8.69 -9.79 -48.96
N ARG A 416 9.80 -9.87 -49.72
CA ARG A 416 9.94 -9.22 -51.03
C ARG A 416 9.96 -10.28 -52.13
N GLY A 417 8.77 -10.57 -52.66
CA GLY A 417 8.62 -11.32 -53.89
C GLY A 417 9.20 -10.55 -55.09
N LEU A 418 9.96 -11.25 -55.93
CA LEU A 418 10.49 -10.75 -57.19
C LEU A 418 9.35 -10.56 -58.21
N GLY A 419 9.43 -9.50 -59.02
CA GLY A 419 8.42 -9.19 -60.03
C GLY A 419 8.81 -7.99 -60.89
N GLY A 420 9.93 -8.10 -61.61
CA GLY A 420 10.35 -7.08 -62.57
C GLY A 420 9.97 -7.48 -64.01
N THR A 421 9.35 -6.55 -64.74
CA THR A 421 9.53 -6.39 -66.19
C THR A 421 9.12 -4.97 -66.59
N GLU A 422 10.01 -4.26 -67.28
CA GLU A 422 9.80 -2.89 -67.75
C GLU A 422 8.92 -2.85 -69.00
N ARG A 423 8.11 -1.79 -69.14
CA ARG A 423 7.72 -1.21 -70.42
C ARG A 423 7.56 0.31 -70.28
N PRO A 424 8.38 1.14 -70.97
CA PRO A 424 8.13 2.57 -71.10
C PRO A 424 7.35 2.89 -72.39
N GLY A 425 6.55 3.96 -72.37
CA GLY A 425 5.98 4.58 -73.58
C GLY A 425 4.46 4.81 -73.53
N GLY A 426 4.05 6.08 -73.51
CA GLY A 426 2.64 6.47 -73.48
C GLY A 426 2.43 7.97 -73.32
N VAL A 427 2.78 8.75 -74.35
CA VAL A 427 2.62 10.21 -74.35
C VAL A 427 1.20 10.62 -74.75
N SER A 428 0.52 11.41 -73.91
CA SER A 428 -0.43 12.48 -74.30
C SER A 428 -0.83 13.25 -73.02
N ARG A 429 -0.50 14.53 -72.84
CA ARG A 429 -0.84 15.76 -73.59
C ARG A 429 -2.05 16.49 -72.96
N ALA A 430 -1.69 17.50 -72.16
CA ALA A 430 -2.35 18.79 -71.94
C ALA A 430 -3.89 18.87 -71.83
N GLN A 431 -4.33 19.48 -70.73
CA GLN A 431 -5.12 20.71 -70.82
C GLN A 431 -4.86 21.63 -69.63
N ALA A 432 -4.55 22.89 -69.93
CA ALA A 432 -4.57 24.01 -69.00
C ALA A 432 -5.44 25.09 -69.62
N TRP A 433 -6.15 25.86 -68.79
CA TRP A 433 -6.72 27.22 -68.98
C TRP A 433 -7.58 27.49 -67.73
N THR A 434 -7.36 28.45 -66.81
CA THR A 434 -7.09 29.93 -66.82
C THR A 434 -8.35 30.77 -66.56
N GLY A 435 -8.21 31.82 -65.75
CA GLY A 435 -9.28 32.74 -65.29
C GLY A 435 -9.71 32.45 -63.84
N ALA A 436 -9.27 33.13 -62.78
CA ALA A 436 -8.61 34.44 -62.58
C ALA A 436 -9.51 35.69 -62.74
N ASP A 437 -9.25 36.66 -61.84
CA ASP A 437 -9.70 38.08 -61.77
C ASP A 437 -11.18 38.33 -61.37
N SER A 438 -11.56 39.33 -60.56
CA SER A 438 -10.86 40.39 -59.77
C SER A 438 -11.84 40.87 -58.63
N ALA A 439 -11.45 41.14 -57.37
CA ALA A 439 -10.80 42.36 -56.80
C ALA A 439 -11.70 43.65 -56.78
N PRO A 440 -11.43 44.75 -56.02
CA PRO A 440 -10.76 44.97 -54.71
C PRO A 440 -11.47 46.03 -53.78
N GLY A 441 -10.80 46.50 -52.70
CA GLY A 441 -11.08 47.76 -51.96
C GLY A 441 -11.13 47.61 -50.41
N ASP A 442 -10.09 47.88 -49.60
CA ASP A 442 -9.35 49.14 -49.28
C ASP A 442 -10.20 50.13 -48.42
N SER A 443 -9.77 50.89 -47.40
CA SER A 443 -8.49 51.22 -46.71
C SER A 443 -8.81 51.58 -45.21
N GLY A 444 -7.96 52.01 -44.26
CA GLY A 444 -6.50 52.17 -44.19
C GLY A 444 -5.98 53.11 -43.04
N ALA A 445 -5.04 52.63 -42.22
CA ALA A 445 -3.94 53.36 -41.54
C ALA A 445 -4.16 54.29 -40.28
N GLY A 446 -3.09 54.43 -39.47
CA GLY A 446 -2.96 55.34 -38.30
C GLY A 446 -2.41 56.75 -38.66
N PRO A 447 -1.59 57.48 -37.87
CA PRO A 447 -0.86 57.10 -36.62
C PRO A 447 -0.76 58.21 -35.50
N GLY A 448 0.04 57.98 -34.43
CA GLY A 448 1.01 59.00 -33.94
C GLY A 448 0.79 59.86 -32.67
N SER A 449 1.76 59.75 -31.72
CA SER A 449 2.40 60.82 -30.90
C SER A 449 1.79 61.44 -29.60
N ALA A 450 2.45 61.11 -28.47
CA ALA A 450 3.23 61.99 -27.55
C ALA A 450 2.66 63.19 -26.71
N SER A 451 2.83 63.05 -25.38
CA SER A 451 3.53 63.99 -24.44
C SER A 451 2.78 64.84 -23.41
N ARG A 452 3.51 65.11 -22.30
CA ARG A 452 3.28 66.01 -21.13
C ARG A 452 2.12 65.62 -20.17
N ALA A 453 2.17 65.78 -18.85
CA ALA A 453 3.11 66.22 -17.79
C ALA A 453 2.31 67.10 -16.81
N GLY A 454 2.35 66.81 -15.51
CA GLY A 454 1.68 67.58 -14.46
C GLY A 454 2.09 67.06 -13.08
N ALA A 455 2.52 67.95 -12.19
CA ALA A 455 3.09 67.62 -10.89
C ALA A 455 2.32 68.31 -9.76
N GLY A 456 2.51 67.84 -8.51
CA GLY A 456 2.33 68.69 -7.33
C GLY A 456 1.75 68.04 -6.07
N SER A 457 2.53 68.09 -4.97
CA SER A 457 2.11 68.22 -3.55
C SER A 457 1.17 67.18 -2.90
N ALA A 458 1.23 66.92 -1.59
CA ALA A 458 2.14 67.36 -0.52
C ALA A 458 2.10 66.36 0.67
N ALA A 459 3.13 66.39 1.52
CA ALA A 459 3.06 65.93 2.92
C ALA A 459 2.62 67.09 3.83
N PRO A 460 2.08 66.82 5.05
CA PRO A 460 2.90 66.79 6.28
C PRO A 460 2.64 65.53 7.12
N ALA A 461 3.63 64.98 7.85
CA ALA A 461 4.10 65.33 9.21
C ALA A 461 3.09 65.05 10.36
N GLY A 462 3.56 64.41 11.45
CA GLY A 462 2.75 63.93 12.60
C GLY A 462 2.42 65.01 13.64
N PRO A 463 2.41 64.73 14.98
CA PRO A 463 3.31 63.78 15.68
C PRO A 463 2.71 62.93 16.84
N ALA A 464 3.55 62.05 17.37
CA ALA A 464 3.71 61.60 18.76
C ALA A 464 2.50 61.36 19.70
N SER A 465 2.34 60.10 20.14
CA SER A 465 2.71 59.66 21.50
C SER A 465 2.93 58.14 21.53
#